data_AF-A0A3N1HEX0-F1
#
_entry.id   AF-A0A3N1HEX0-F1
#
_cell.length_a   1.000
_cell.length_b   1.000
_cell.length_c   1.000
_cell.angle_alpha   90.00
_cell.angle_beta   90.00
_cell.angle_gamma   90.00
#
_symmetry.space_group_name_H-M   'P 1'
#
loop_
_entity.id
_entity.type
_entity.pdbx_description
1 polymer ?
#
loop_
_entity_poly.entity_id
_entity_poly.type
_entity_poly.pdbx_seq_one_letter_code
_entity_poly.pdbx_strand_id
1 'polypeptide(L)'
;MSGFGAAPEELRRAAGQIGDVGDRTAGIAWCGPSGEYGHDGVAGAWELFIEEMRASVERLRQQADEHAVGLRAAASSYVDVDSARADIFGRLDPHGPVS
;
A
#
# COMPACT_ATOMS: atom_id res chain seq x y z
N MET A 1 -24.72 -4.37 9.46
CA MET A 1 -24.33 -5.58 8.70
C MET A 1 -23.11 -5.23 7.87
N SER A 2 -21.89 -5.58 8.32
CA SER A 2 -20.71 -5.55 7.45
C SER A 2 -20.72 -6.85 6.64
N GLY A 3 -21.28 -6.76 5.43
CA GLY A 3 -21.36 -7.87 4.50
C GLY A 3 -20.06 -8.01 3.71
N PHE A 4 -19.87 -9.18 3.10
CA PHE A 4 -18.75 -9.51 2.21
C PHE A 4 -18.45 -8.42 1.16
N GLY A 5 -19.45 -7.61 0.78
CA GLY A 5 -19.29 -6.46 -0.13
C GLY A 5 -18.53 -5.24 0.44
N ALA A 6 -18.31 -5.15 1.75
CA ALA A 6 -17.48 -4.10 2.35
C ALA A 6 -15.98 -4.43 2.29
N ALA A 7 -15.63 -5.71 2.21
CA ALA A 7 -14.24 -6.15 2.23
C ALA A 7 -13.38 -5.61 1.07
N PRO A 8 -13.84 -5.59 -0.20
CA PRO A 8 -13.07 -5.00 -1.29
C PRO A 8 -12.78 -3.51 -1.09
N GLU A 9 -13.73 -2.78 -0.52
CA GLU A 9 -13.58 -1.35 -0.29
C GLU A 9 -12.63 -1.07 0.88
N GLU A 10 -12.70 -1.86 1.96
CA GLU A 10 -11.75 -1.80 3.07
C GLU A 10 -10.32 -2.10 2.60
N LEU A 11 -10.13 -3.10 1.73
CA LEU A 11 -8.83 -3.45 1.15
C LEU A 11 -8.27 -2.31 0.28
N ARG A 12 -9.11 -1.68 -0.56
CA ARG A 12 -8.69 -0.51 -1.36
C ARG A 12 -8.34 0.68 -0.48
N ARG A 13 -9.13 0.95 0.55
CA ARG A 13 -8.87 2.02 1.52
C ARG A 13 -7.54 1.81 2.24
N ALA A 14 -7.29 0.59 2.71
CA ALA A 14 -6.02 0.23 3.35
C ALA A 14 -4.84 0.43 2.39
N ALA A 15 -4.96 -0.03 1.14
CA ALA A 15 -3.93 0.19 0.11
C ALA A 15 -3.67 1.69 -0.16
N GLY A 16 -4.71 2.52 -0.16
CA GLY A 16 -4.58 3.97 -0.28
C GLY A 16 -3.82 4.59 0.89
N GLN A 17 -4.19 4.24 2.12
CA GLN A 17 -3.50 4.73 3.33
C GLN A 17 -2.02 4.35 3.38
N ILE A 18 -1.69 3.14 2.92
CA ILE A 18 -0.30 2.67 2.82
C ILE A 18 0.47 3.50 1.79
N GLY A 19 -0.11 3.77 0.62
CA GLY A 19 0.48 4.64 -0.40
C GLY A 19 0.72 6.06 0.11
N ASP A 20 -0.27 6.67 0.77
CA ASP A 20 -0.15 8.04 1.33
C ASP A 20 0.96 8.14 2.39
N VAL A 21 1.18 7.08 3.17
CA VAL A 21 2.33 7.00 4.09
C VAL A 21 3.62 6.91 3.28
N GLY A 22 3.70 6.00 2.31
CA GLY A 22 4.85 5.84 1.41
C GLY A 22 5.31 7.17 0.79
N ASP A 23 4.38 7.92 0.18
CA ASP A 23 4.66 9.21 -0.47
C ASP A 23 5.16 10.28 0.50
N ARG A 24 4.60 10.36 1.72
CA ARG A 24 5.10 11.28 2.76
C ARG A 24 6.54 10.96 3.16
N THR A 25 6.89 9.68 3.19
CA THR A 25 8.27 9.24 3.47
C THR A 25 9.23 9.59 2.35
N ALA A 26 8.78 9.58 1.09
CA ALA A 26 9.59 10.00 -0.07
C ALA A 26 9.93 11.51 -0.05
N GLY A 27 9.11 12.32 0.63
CA GLY A 27 9.32 13.75 0.81
C GLY A 27 10.27 14.15 1.95
N ILE A 28 10.86 13.18 2.66
CA ILE A 28 11.78 13.50 3.77
C ILE A 28 13.06 14.13 3.22
N ALA A 29 13.35 15.36 3.66
CA ALA A 29 14.63 16.00 3.43
C ALA A 29 15.69 15.38 4.34
N TRP A 30 16.60 14.61 3.75
CA TRP A 30 17.74 14.02 4.44
C TRP A 30 18.82 15.09 4.63
N CYS A 31 18.72 15.83 5.73
CA CYS A 31 19.74 16.80 6.08
C CYS A 31 20.84 16.13 6.90
N GLY A 32 22.09 16.33 6.46
CA GLY A 32 23.26 16.18 7.30
C GLY A 32 23.10 16.98 8.59
N PRO A 33 23.68 16.53 9.71
CA PRO A 33 23.65 17.32 10.92
C PRO A 33 24.41 18.64 10.70
N SER A 34 23.92 19.72 11.31
CA SER A 34 24.48 21.06 11.12
C SER A 34 25.65 21.33 12.06
N GLY A 35 26.83 21.66 11.53
CA GLY A 35 27.98 22.16 12.31
C GLY A 35 29.33 21.66 11.80
N GLU A 36 30.41 22.35 12.21
CA GLU A 36 31.78 21.84 12.07
C GLU A 36 32.03 20.83 13.20
N TYR A 37 32.21 19.55 12.85
CA TYR A 37 32.43 18.48 13.83
C TYR A 37 33.83 18.47 14.44
N GLY A 38 34.72 19.38 14.01
CA GLY A 38 36.11 19.46 14.46
C GLY A 38 36.97 18.24 14.11
N HIS A 39 36.39 17.20 13.51
CA HIS A 39 37.05 15.94 13.17
C HIS A 39 36.34 15.25 11.98
N ASP A 40 37.06 15.04 10.88
CA ASP A 40 36.54 14.50 9.62
C ASP A 40 35.87 13.11 9.79
N GLY A 41 36.40 12.28 10.70
CA GLY A 41 35.81 10.97 10.98
C GLY A 41 34.38 11.02 11.55
N VAL A 42 34.01 12.10 12.24
CA VAL A 42 32.65 12.27 12.77
C VAL A 42 31.70 12.70 11.66
N ALA A 43 32.15 13.59 10.77
CA ALA A 43 31.38 13.99 9.59
C ALA A 43 31.11 12.77 8.68
N GLY A 44 32.15 11.98 8.39
CA GLY A 44 32.02 10.77 7.57
C GLY A 44 31.11 9.70 8.20
N ALA A 45 31.14 9.52 9.53
CA ALA A 45 30.23 8.60 10.22
C ALA A 45 28.76 9.05 10.10
N TRP A 46 28.50 10.36 10.14
CA TRP A 46 27.16 10.90 9.96
C TRP A 46 26.64 10.75 8.54
N GLU A 47 27.49 10.96 7.54
CA GLU A 47 27.13 10.71 6.14
C GLU A 47 26.74 9.25 5.91
N LEU A 48 27.55 8.30 6.41
CA LEU A 48 27.26 6.87 6.33
C LEU A 48 25.93 6.51 7.00
N PHE A 49 25.68 7.03 8.20
CA PHE A 49 24.44 6.79 8.92
C PHE A 49 23.21 7.29 8.14
N ILE A 50 23.29 8.47 7.54
CA ILE A 50 22.19 9.04 6.75
C ILE A 50 21.91 8.20 5.51
N GLU A 51 22.96 7.75 4.81
CA GLU A 51 22.81 6.87 3.64
C GLU A 51 22.17 5.51 4.03
N GLU A 52 22.57 4.91 5.14
CA GLU A 52 21.95 3.67 5.65
C GLU A 52 20.48 3.86 6.04
N MET A 53 20.15 4.98 6.67
CA MET A 53 18.78 5.34 7.02
C MET A 53 17.92 5.57 5.77
N ARG A 54 18.47 6.24 4.76
CA ARG A 54 17.81 6.47 3.47
C ARG A 54 17.48 5.15 2.78
N ALA A 55 18.46 4.23 2.71
CA ALA A 55 18.27 2.91 2.14
C ALA A 55 17.22 2.09 2.91
N SER A 56 17.19 2.22 4.24
CA SER A 56 16.20 1.53 5.07
C SER A 56 14.78 2.05 4.87
N VAL A 57 14.61 3.37 4.78
CA VAL A 57 13.31 3.99 4.48
C VAL A 57 12.83 3.64 3.07
N GLU A 58 13.72 3.65 2.09
CA GLU A 58 13.38 3.27 0.71
C GLU A 58 12.88 1.82 0.63
N ARG A 59 13.56 0.90 1.31
CA ARG A 59 13.14 -0.49 1.41
C ARG A 59 11.77 -0.65 2.08
N LEU A 60 11.50 0.09 3.16
CA LEU A 60 10.19 0.09 3.80
C LEU A 60 9.09 0.61 2.87
N ARG A 61 9.39 1.65 2.08
CA ARG A 61 8.47 2.16 1.05
C ARG A 61 8.17 1.10 0.00
N GLN A 62 9.19 0.45 -0.53
CA GLN A 62 9.00 -0.61 -1.54
C GLN A 62 8.12 -1.76 -1.01
N GLN A 63 8.35 -2.20 0.23
CA GLN A 63 7.52 -3.22 0.87
C GLN A 63 6.07 -2.76 1.09
N ALA A 64 5.88 -1.49 1.47
CA ALA A 64 4.56 -0.88 1.60
C ALA A 64 3.81 -0.85 0.25
N ASP A 65 4.49 -0.48 -0.83
CA ASP A 65 3.91 -0.47 -2.18
C ASP A 65 3.52 -1.87 -2.64
N GLU A 66 4.38 -2.87 -2.43
CA GLU A 66 4.09 -4.28 -2.71
C GLU A 66 2.85 -4.75 -1.95
N HIS A 67 2.75 -4.42 -0.66
CA HIS A 67 1.57 -4.73 0.15
C HIS A 67 0.31 -4.04 -0.38
N ALA A 68 0.39 -2.77 -0.75
CA ALA A 68 -0.74 -2.03 -1.32
C ALA A 68 -1.20 -2.62 -2.66
N VAL A 69 -0.28 -3.05 -3.52
CA VAL A 69 -0.58 -3.78 -4.76
C VAL A 69 -1.28 -5.10 -4.45
N GLY A 70 -0.78 -5.87 -3.48
CA GLY A 70 -1.40 -7.12 -3.04
C GLY A 70 -2.84 -6.93 -2.54
N LEU A 71 -3.10 -5.89 -1.74
CA LEU A 71 -4.44 -5.55 -1.27
C LEU A 71 -5.39 -5.16 -2.41
N ARG A 72 -4.91 -4.38 -3.39
CA ARG A 72 -5.69 -4.03 -4.59
C ARG A 72 -6.02 -5.26 -5.42
N ALA A 73 -5.06 -6.17 -5.62
CA ALA A 73 -5.26 -7.42 -6.34
C ALA A 73 -6.29 -8.32 -5.64
N ALA A 74 -6.20 -8.43 -4.32
CA ALA A 74 -7.18 -9.16 -3.52
C ALA A 74 -8.58 -8.55 -3.66
N ALA A 75 -8.71 -7.22 -3.59
CA ALA A 75 -9.98 -6.52 -3.77
C ALA A 75 -10.59 -6.78 -5.16
N SER A 76 -9.78 -6.79 -6.22
CA SER A 76 -10.24 -7.12 -7.57
C SER A 76 -10.74 -8.56 -7.68
N SER A 77 -10.01 -9.52 -7.11
CA SER A 77 -10.41 -10.93 -7.10
C SER A 77 -11.79 -11.15 -6.44
N TYR A 78 -12.09 -10.44 -5.36
CA TYR A 78 -13.42 -10.50 -4.74
C TYR A 78 -14.52 -10.01 -5.68
N VAL A 79 -14.30 -8.94 -6.44
CA VAL A 79 -15.28 -8.40 -7.40
C VAL A 79 -15.48 -9.37 -8.57
N ASP A 80 -14.41 -9.97 -9.06
CA ASP A 80 -14.49 -10.95 -10.17
C ASP A 80 -15.28 -12.20 -9.76
N VAL A 81 -15.03 -12.71 -8.54
CA VAL A 81 -15.77 -13.86 -7.99
C VAL A 81 -17.25 -13.53 -7.79
N ASP A 82 -17.57 -12.34 -7.29
CA ASP A 82 -18.97 -11.92 -7.09
C ASP A 82 -19.70 -11.73 -8.43
N SER A 83 -19.01 -11.18 -9.43
CA SER A 83 -19.55 -11.01 -10.79
C SER A 83 -19.79 -12.36 -11.48
N ALA A 84 -18.85 -13.30 -11.37
CA ALA A 84 -19.00 -14.66 -11.91
C ALA A 84 -20.15 -15.40 -11.23
N ARG A 85 -20.33 -15.20 -9.91
CA ARG A 85 -21.44 -15.78 -9.17
C ARG A 85 -22.78 -15.19 -9.62
N ALA A 86 -22.87 -13.88 -9.82
CA ALA A 86 -24.07 -13.20 -10.31
C ALA A 86 -24.46 -13.69 -11.73
N ASP A 87 -23.49 -13.87 -12.62
CA ASP A 87 -23.71 -14.40 -13.97
C ASP A 87 -24.23 -15.84 -13.95
N ILE A 88 -23.66 -16.70 -13.09
CA ILE A 88 -24.16 -18.07 -12.89
C ILE A 88 -25.61 -18.06 -12.39
N PHE A 89 -25.94 -17.22 -11.40
CA PHE A 89 -27.32 -17.10 -10.91
C PHE A 89 -28.28 -16.58 -11.98
N GLY A 90 -27.90 -15.54 -12.73
CA GLY A 90 -28.71 -15.01 -13.83
C GLY A 90 -28.97 -16.04 -14.93
N ARG A 91 -28.02 -16.96 -15.18
CA ARG A 91 -28.18 -18.04 -16.14
C ARG A 91 -29.02 -19.21 -15.62
N LEU A 92 -29.07 -19.42 -14.31
CA LEU A 92 -29.90 -20.44 -13.65
C LEU A 92 -31.36 -19.99 -13.45
N ASP A 93 -31.63 -18.68 -13.54
CA ASP A 93 -32.96 -18.08 -13.33
C ASP A 93 -33.52 -17.41 -14.62
N PRO A 94 -33.79 -18.14 -15.72
CA PRO A 94 -34.29 -17.55 -16.97
C PRO A 94 -35.75 -17.07 -16.92
N HIS A 95 -36.47 -17.32 -15.83
CA HIS A 95 -37.87 -16.91 -15.62
C HIS A 95 -38.10 -16.43 -14.18
N GLY A 96 -37.93 -15.12 -13.92
CA GLY A 96 -38.42 -14.46 -12.71
C GLY A 96 -39.96 -14.53 -12.59
N PRO A 97 -40.53 -14.29 -11.39
CA PRO A 97 -41.88 -14.73 -11.04
C PRO A 97 -42.92 -14.12 -11.98
N VAL A 98 -43.72 -14.99 -12.60
CA VAL A 98 -44.97 -14.58 -13.26
C VAL A 98 -45.86 -13.98 -12.17
N SER A 99 -46.37 -12.77 -12.46
CA SER A 99 -47.24 -11.96 -11.61
C SER A 99 -48.41 -12.72 -11.02
#